data_AF-A0A9P8MRJ2-F1
#
_entry.id   AF-A0A9P8MRJ2-F1
#
_cell.length_a   1.000
_cell.length_b   1.000
_cell.length_c   1.000
_cell.angle_alpha   90.00
_cell.angle_beta   90.00
_cell.angle_gamma   90.00
#
_symmetry.space_group_name_H-M   'P 1'
#
loop_
_entity.id
_entity.type
_entity.pdbx_description
1 polymer ?
#
loop_
_entity_poly.entity_id
_entity_poly.type
_entity_poly.pdbx_seq_one_letter_code
_entity_poly.pdbx_strand_id
1 'polypeptide(L)'
;MIDYSACLGTNCELIKHAFGTEADTEEALEYRHVLLTDEDDGPPSEMLRTIRSGSVPFISTIFRTWYTERLVPWLHFVPVDLNGRDTALRGRPKDATWISRRGQKWAKQVLRKKDMEIYLFRLLLEWGRLIDDRRDEIGYRRSQDGGFQNDEWTRRQ
;
A
#
# COMPACT_ATOMS: atom_id res chain seq x y z
N MET A 1 16.82 23.82 15.32
CA MET A 1 15.78 23.63 14.29
C MET A 1 16.39 22.70 13.25
N ILE A 2 15.78 21.54 13.02
CA ILE A 2 16.30 20.54 12.07
C ILE A 2 15.85 20.97 10.67
N ASP A 3 16.79 21.05 9.72
CA ASP A 3 16.49 21.39 8.33
C ASP A 3 16.07 20.12 7.58
N TYR A 4 14.78 20.00 7.26
CA TYR A 4 14.19 18.85 6.58
C TYR A 4 14.14 18.98 5.06
N SER A 5 14.60 20.12 4.51
CA SER A 5 14.42 20.43 3.08
C SER A 5 15.23 19.54 2.14
N ALA A 6 16.18 18.74 2.65
CA ALA A 6 17.03 17.79 1.93
C ALA A 6 17.63 18.31 0.60
N CYS A 7 17.66 19.63 0.39
CA CYS A 7 18.10 20.25 -0.87
C CYS A 7 19.56 20.65 -0.80
N LEU A 8 20.25 20.52 -1.94
CA LEU A 8 21.64 20.93 -2.11
C LEU A 8 21.76 21.75 -3.40
N GLY A 9 22.60 22.79 -3.37
CA GLY A 9 22.94 23.58 -4.55
C GLY A 9 22.33 24.98 -4.58
N THR A 10 22.54 25.68 -5.70
CA THR A 10 22.34 27.13 -5.85
C THR A 10 20.91 27.60 -5.61
N ASN A 11 19.91 26.74 -5.85
CA ASN A 11 18.49 27.09 -5.73
C ASN A 11 17.83 26.62 -4.42
N CYS A 12 18.58 26.04 -3.49
CA CYS A 12 18.01 25.46 -2.27
C CYS A 12 17.31 26.52 -1.40
N GLU A 13 17.86 27.74 -1.31
CA GLU A 13 17.22 28.85 -0.58
C GLU A 13 15.89 29.30 -1.21
N LEU A 14 15.74 29.22 -2.54
CA LEU A 14 14.48 29.54 -3.21
C LEU A 14 13.41 28.49 -2.91
N ILE A 15 13.79 27.22 -2.85
CA ILE A 15 12.88 26.11 -2.50
C ILE A 15 12.43 26.25 -1.04
N LYS A 16 13.36 26.51 -0.11
CA LYS A 16 13.05 26.76 1.30
C LYS A 16 12.11 27.95 1.48
N HIS A 17 12.30 29.02 0.74
CA HIS A 17 11.40 30.17 0.79
C HIS A 17 10.01 29.86 0.21
N ALA A 18 9.94 29.03 -0.84
CA ALA A 18 8.67 28.69 -1.48
C ALA A 18 7.83 27.69 -0.65
N PHE A 19 8.47 26.69 -0.04
CA PHE A 19 7.80 25.57 0.63
C PHE A 19 7.92 25.59 2.16
N GLY A 20 8.75 26.48 2.72
CA GLY A 20 9.03 26.54 4.15
C GLY A 20 10.10 25.54 4.61
N THR A 21 10.60 25.74 5.83
CA THR A 21 11.56 24.85 6.50
C THR A 21 10.98 24.22 7.76
N GLU A 22 9.76 24.57 8.12
CA GLU A 22 9.07 24.02 9.28
C GLU A 22 8.57 22.63 8.92
N ALA A 23 9.17 21.60 9.52
CA ALA A 23 8.52 20.31 9.57
C ALA A 23 7.48 20.37 10.69
N ASP A 24 6.25 19.99 10.35
CA ASP A 24 5.19 19.83 11.33
C ASP A 24 5.62 18.73 12.32
N THR A 25 5.87 19.10 13.57
CA THR A 25 6.23 18.15 14.63
C THR A 25 5.02 17.42 15.19
N GLU A 26 3.82 17.83 14.78
CA GLU A 26 2.57 17.28 15.28
C GLU A 26 2.32 15.88 14.70
N GLU A 27 1.74 15.03 15.54
CA GLU A 27 1.38 13.68 15.15
C GLU A 27 0.16 13.72 14.22
N ALA A 28 0.34 13.34 12.95
CA ALA A 28 -0.72 13.37 11.94
C ALA A 28 -2.01 12.64 12.38
N LEU A 29 -1.90 11.61 13.22
CA LEU A 29 -3.05 10.86 13.73
C LEU A 29 -3.88 11.59 14.79
N GLU A 30 -3.45 12.77 15.27
CA GLU A 30 -4.28 13.65 16.09
C GLU A 30 -5.41 14.29 15.27
N TYR A 31 -5.27 14.31 13.93
CA TYR A 31 -6.24 14.86 13.01
C TYR A 31 -7.27 13.83 12.53
N ARG A 32 -8.49 14.30 12.25
CA ARG A 32 -9.59 13.46 11.74
C ARG A 32 -9.34 12.97 10.31
N HIS A 33 -8.66 13.75 9.49
CA HIS A 33 -8.42 13.45 8.09
C HIS A 33 -6.91 13.53 7.85
N VAL A 34 -6.36 12.50 7.23
CA VAL A 34 -4.92 12.40 6.97
C VAL A 34 -4.74 12.18 5.48
N LEU A 35 -4.02 13.10 4.83
CA LEU A 35 -3.61 12.94 3.43
C LEU A 35 -2.32 12.14 3.37
N LEU A 36 -2.35 11.09 2.57
CA LEU A 36 -1.25 10.16 2.35
C LEU A 36 -0.83 10.29 0.89
N THR A 37 0.36 10.85 0.68
CA THR A 37 1.01 10.98 -0.62
C THR A 37 2.22 10.07 -0.71
N ASP A 38 2.61 9.74 -1.93
CA ASP A 38 3.87 9.03 -2.17
C ASP A 38 5.06 9.81 -1.62
N GLU A 39 6.06 9.06 -1.16
CA GLU A 39 7.34 9.55 -0.66
C GLU A 39 8.41 9.37 -1.74
N ASP A 40 9.57 10.02 -1.56
CA ASP A 40 10.67 9.94 -2.53
C ASP A 40 11.18 8.50 -2.75
N ASP A 41 10.94 7.60 -1.79
CA ASP A 41 11.37 6.21 -1.80
C ASP A 41 10.23 5.20 -1.98
N GLY A 42 8.98 5.64 -2.17
CA GLY A 42 7.88 4.73 -2.51
C GLY A 42 6.47 5.14 -2.05
N PRO A 43 5.60 4.15 -1.74
CA PRO A 43 4.25 4.42 -1.29
C PRO A 43 4.24 5.09 0.10
N PRO A 44 3.12 5.73 0.50
CA PRO A 44 3.02 6.38 1.81
C PRO A 44 3.30 5.39 2.95
N SER A 45 4.32 5.66 3.77
CA SER A 45 4.77 4.77 4.85
C SER A 45 3.72 4.64 5.97
N GLU A 46 3.02 5.73 6.26
CA GLU A 46 2.02 5.85 7.33
C GLU A 46 0.65 5.22 6.98
N MET A 47 0.48 4.64 5.78
CA MET A 47 -0.82 4.13 5.32
C MET A 47 -1.42 3.11 6.29
N LEU A 48 -0.67 2.05 6.62
CA LEU A 48 -1.16 0.97 7.48
C LEU A 48 -1.46 1.45 8.90
N ARG A 49 -0.74 2.46 9.39
CA ARG A 49 -0.97 3.06 10.70
C ARG A 49 -2.24 3.91 10.67
N THR A 50 -2.40 4.74 9.65
CA THR A 50 -3.57 5.60 9.43
C THR A 50 -4.85 4.78 9.29
N ILE A 51 -4.87 3.74 8.47
CA ILE A 51 -6.10 2.93 8.28
C ILE A 51 -6.49 2.15 9.55
N ARG A 52 -5.52 1.82 10.40
CA ARG A 52 -5.78 1.17 11.70
C ARG A 52 -6.16 2.17 12.79
N SER A 53 -5.93 3.46 12.57
CA SER A 53 -6.33 4.55 13.46
C SER A 53 -7.84 4.83 13.38
N GLY A 54 -8.28 5.92 14.01
CA GLY A 54 -9.65 6.46 13.87
C GLY A 54 -9.79 7.52 12.77
N SER A 55 -8.68 7.94 12.16
CA SER A 55 -8.66 8.97 11.12
C SER A 55 -9.13 8.43 9.78
N VAL A 56 -9.58 9.33 8.91
CA VAL A 56 -10.00 9.04 7.54
C VAL A 56 -8.77 9.15 6.64
N PRO A 57 -8.29 8.05 6.05
CA PRO A 57 -7.20 8.09 5.10
C PRO A 57 -7.68 8.65 3.76
N PHE A 58 -7.04 9.71 3.30
CA PHE A 58 -7.12 10.24 1.94
C PHE A 58 -5.87 9.77 1.22
N ILE A 59 -6.00 8.98 0.16
CA ILE A 59 -4.86 8.33 -0.48
C ILE A 59 -4.68 8.87 -1.89
N SER A 60 -3.49 9.40 -2.15
CA SER A 60 -3.01 9.83 -3.47
C SER A 60 -1.69 9.10 -3.74
N THR A 61 -1.76 7.95 -4.42
CA THR A 61 -0.60 7.08 -4.67
C THR A 61 -0.62 6.48 -6.08
N ILE A 62 0.54 6.43 -6.75
CA ILE A 62 0.72 5.65 -7.99
C ILE A 62 1.04 4.19 -7.71
N PHE A 63 1.47 3.86 -6.49
CA PHE A 63 2.02 2.56 -6.17
C PHE A 63 0.93 1.53 -5.90
N ARG A 64 1.16 0.33 -6.44
CA ARG A 64 0.48 -0.89 -6.00
C ARG A 64 1.36 -1.62 -5.01
N THR A 65 0.78 -2.05 -3.91
CA THR A 65 1.46 -2.77 -2.84
C THR A 65 0.72 -4.07 -2.53
N TRP A 66 1.26 -4.88 -1.62
CA TRP A 66 0.65 -6.15 -1.22
C TRP A 66 -0.78 -6.01 -0.66
N TYR A 67 -1.15 -4.82 -0.16
CA TYR A 67 -2.45 -4.57 0.43
C TYR A 67 -3.47 -3.94 -0.51
N THR A 68 -3.07 -3.48 -1.71
CA THR A 68 -3.93 -2.66 -2.60
C THR A 68 -5.25 -3.36 -2.91
N GLU A 69 -5.21 -4.62 -3.34
CA GLU A 69 -6.42 -5.40 -3.71
C GLU A 69 -7.32 -5.76 -2.52
N ARG A 70 -6.85 -5.51 -1.29
CA ARG A 70 -7.64 -5.73 -0.07
C ARG A 70 -8.44 -4.49 0.31
N LEU A 71 -8.12 -3.33 -0.25
CA LEU A 71 -8.77 -2.06 0.07
C LEU A 71 -9.65 -1.60 -1.09
N VAL A 72 -10.76 -0.95 -0.76
CA VAL A 72 -11.78 -0.55 -1.72
C VAL A 72 -11.98 0.95 -1.56
N PRO A 73 -11.81 1.74 -2.63
CA PRO A 73 -12.08 3.18 -2.60
C PRO A 73 -13.50 3.47 -2.13
N TRP A 74 -13.68 4.57 -1.41
CA TRP A 74 -14.95 5.01 -0.81
C TRP A 74 -15.55 4.10 0.27
N LEU A 75 -14.96 2.93 0.51
CA LEU A 75 -15.36 1.99 1.56
C LEU A 75 -14.35 1.99 2.72
N HIS A 76 -13.07 1.97 2.39
CA HIS A 76 -11.98 1.88 3.37
C HIS A 76 -11.12 3.14 3.45
N PHE A 77 -11.13 3.96 2.39
CA PHE A 77 -10.38 5.21 2.29
C PHE A 77 -11.02 6.13 1.23
N VAL A 78 -10.61 7.40 1.21
CA VAL A 78 -11.00 8.37 0.20
C VAL A 78 -9.91 8.46 -0.87
N PRO A 79 -10.18 8.11 -2.14
CA PRO A 79 -9.20 8.30 -3.21
C PRO A 79 -9.06 9.78 -3.56
N VAL A 80 -7.83 10.24 -3.77
CA VAL A 80 -7.50 11.60 -4.21
C VAL A 80 -6.75 11.53 -5.53
N ASP A 81 -7.10 12.43 -6.46
CA ASP A 81 -6.44 12.51 -7.77
C ASP A 81 -4.99 13.02 -7.61
N LEU A 82 -4.07 12.37 -8.32
CA LEU A 82 -2.64 12.65 -8.31
C LEU A 82 -2.32 14.05 -8.81
N ASN A 83 -3.14 14.60 -9.71
CA ASN A 83 -2.91 15.91 -10.29
C ASN A 83 -3.27 17.07 -9.34
N GLY A 84 -3.92 16.78 -8.21
CA GLY A 84 -4.36 17.78 -7.23
C GLY A 84 -5.42 18.77 -7.75
N ARG A 85 -5.95 18.58 -8.96
CA ARG A 85 -6.85 19.53 -9.63
C ARG A 85 -8.30 19.44 -9.17
N ASP A 86 -8.75 18.26 -8.73
CA ASP A 86 -10.13 18.03 -8.28
C ASP A 86 -10.16 17.50 -6.83
N THR A 87 -9.61 18.29 -5.91
CA THR A 87 -9.52 17.97 -4.47
C THR A 87 -10.64 18.61 -3.66
N ALA A 88 -11.52 19.38 -4.29
CA ALA A 88 -12.62 20.10 -3.65
C ALA A 88 -13.74 19.12 -3.25
N LEU A 89 -13.57 18.47 -2.09
CA LEU A 89 -14.55 17.53 -1.55
C LEU A 89 -15.52 18.25 -0.60
N ARG A 90 -16.82 18.10 -0.85
CA ARG A 90 -17.83 18.57 0.10
C ARG A 90 -17.79 17.70 1.36
N GLY A 91 -17.44 18.30 2.48
CA GLY A 91 -17.36 17.61 3.77
C GLY A 91 -18.68 16.95 4.18
N ARG A 92 -18.63 15.64 4.43
CA ARG A 92 -19.74 14.84 4.97
C ARG A 92 -19.28 14.07 6.20
N PRO A 93 -19.43 14.62 7.41
CA PRO A 93 -18.85 14.04 8.63
C PRO A 93 -19.34 12.62 8.95
N LYS A 94 -20.60 12.30 8.63
CA LYS A 94 -21.16 10.95 8.83
C LYS A 94 -20.48 9.92 7.93
N ASP A 95 -20.30 10.26 6.66
CA ASP A 95 -19.69 9.38 5.66
C ASP A 95 -18.20 9.19 5.99
N ALA A 96 -17.50 10.25 6.36
CA ALA A 96 -16.13 10.22 6.86
C ALA A 96 -15.98 9.24 8.05
N THR A 97 -16.85 9.36 9.06
CA THR A 97 -16.84 8.45 10.23
C THR A 97 -17.14 7.00 9.83
N TRP A 98 -18.01 6.79 8.84
CA TRP A 98 -18.31 5.46 8.34
C TRP A 98 -17.12 4.83 7.62
N ILE A 99 -16.45 5.57 6.75
CA ILE A 99 -15.25 5.13 6.02
C ILE A 99 -14.14 4.76 7.00
N SER A 100 -13.81 5.63 7.96
CA SER A 100 -12.71 5.33 8.91
C SER A 100 -13.01 4.09 9.74
N ARG A 101 -14.22 3.96 10.30
CA ARG A 101 -14.62 2.77 11.07
C ARG A 101 -14.61 1.49 10.23
N ARG A 102 -15.09 1.57 8.99
CA ARG A 102 -15.15 0.41 8.08
C ARG A 102 -13.76 -0.03 7.65
N GLY A 103 -12.91 0.92 7.28
CA GLY A 103 -11.49 0.72 6.98
C GLY A 103 -10.74 0.11 8.17
N GLN A 104 -10.89 0.68 9.36
CA GLN A 104 -10.26 0.19 10.58
C GLN A 104 -10.67 -1.24 10.92
N LYS A 105 -11.98 -1.54 10.90
CA LYS A 105 -12.49 -2.88 11.18
C LYS A 105 -11.97 -3.90 10.17
N TRP A 106 -11.91 -3.53 8.89
CA TRP A 106 -11.43 -4.39 7.83
C TRP A 106 -9.92 -4.63 7.89
N ALA A 107 -9.13 -3.58 8.15
CA ALA A 107 -7.69 -3.68 8.32
C ALA A 107 -7.28 -4.65 9.43
N LYS A 108 -8.05 -4.69 10.54
CA LYS A 108 -7.84 -5.67 11.62
C LYS A 108 -8.02 -7.12 11.18
N GLN A 109 -8.74 -7.36 10.08
CA GLN A 109 -9.03 -8.70 9.56
C GLN A 109 -8.09 -9.12 8.43
N VAL A 110 -7.72 -8.21 7.53
CA VAL A 110 -7.01 -8.58 6.28
C VAL A 110 -5.63 -7.95 6.13
N LEU A 111 -5.26 -7.01 7.00
CA LEU A 111 -3.97 -6.31 6.96
C LEU A 111 -3.15 -6.59 8.21
N ARG A 112 -3.19 -7.80 8.77
CA ARG A 112 -2.37 -8.17 9.94
C ARG A 112 -0.96 -8.53 9.51
N LYS A 113 -0.02 -8.59 10.46
CA LYS A 113 1.35 -9.04 10.22
C LYS A 113 1.40 -10.43 9.57
N LYS A 114 0.56 -11.36 10.06
CA LYS A 114 0.43 -12.71 9.49
C LYS A 114 -0.04 -12.70 8.02
N ASP A 115 -0.91 -11.76 7.64
CA ASP A 115 -1.39 -11.67 6.25
C ASP A 115 -0.28 -11.22 5.30
N MET A 116 0.61 -10.33 5.77
CA MET A 116 1.82 -9.91 5.04
C MET A 116 2.83 -11.05 4.90
N GLU A 117 3.06 -11.81 5.97
CA GLU A 117 3.95 -12.99 5.95
C GLU A 117 3.45 -14.03 4.94
N ILE A 118 2.15 -14.31 4.94
CA ILE A 118 1.53 -15.23 3.97
C ILE A 118 1.66 -14.69 2.53
N TYR A 119 1.47 -13.38 2.32
CA TYR A 119 1.65 -12.76 1.02
C TYR A 119 3.08 -12.94 0.51
N LEU A 120 4.08 -12.60 1.33
CA LEU A 120 5.49 -12.73 0.99
C LEU A 120 5.86 -14.19 0.70
N PHE A 121 5.41 -15.12 1.55
CA PHE A 121 5.63 -16.55 1.35
C PHE A 121 5.07 -17.03 0.02
N ARG A 122 3.81 -16.72 -0.29
CA ARG A 122 3.18 -17.09 -1.57
C ARG A 122 3.88 -16.44 -2.76
N LEU A 123 4.30 -15.19 -2.63
CA LEU A 123 5.04 -14.49 -3.67
C LEU A 123 6.35 -15.21 -3.99
N LEU A 124 7.11 -15.63 -2.98
CA LEU A 124 8.36 -16.37 -3.16
C LEU A 124 8.13 -17.75 -3.77
N LEU A 125 7.04 -18.45 -3.41
CA LEU A 125 6.69 -19.72 -4.03
C LEU A 125 6.34 -19.57 -5.52
N GLU A 126 5.51 -18.59 -5.88
CA GLU A 126 5.16 -18.35 -7.28
C GLU A 126 6.35 -17.85 -8.09
N TRP A 127 7.20 -17.02 -7.48
CA TRP A 127 8.44 -16.60 -8.12
C TRP A 127 9.37 -17.79 -8.36
N GLY A 128 9.55 -18.66 -7.36
CA GLY A 128 10.31 -19.90 -7.51
C GLY A 128 9.77 -20.80 -8.63
N ARG A 129 8.45 -20.97 -8.71
CA ARG A 129 7.80 -21.71 -9.80
C ARG A 129 8.01 -21.06 -11.18
N LEU A 130 8.05 -19.72 -11.24
CA LEU A 130 8.22 -18.98 -12.49
C LEU A 130 9.64 -19.10 -13.06
N ILE A 131 10.65 -19.11 -12.19
CA ILE A 131 12.07 -19.14 -12.59
C ILE A 131 12.65 -20.55 -12.76
N ASP A 132 11.94 -21.60 -12.34
CA ASP A 132 12.42 -22.98 -12.48
C ASP A 132 12.50 -23.38 -13.97
N ASP A 133 13.64 -23.91 -14.40
CA ASP A 133 13.86 -24.32 -15.79
C ASP A 133 12.85 -25.38 -16.25
N ARG A 134 12.32 -26.19 -15.33
CA ARG A 134 11.30 -27.22 -15.59
C ARG A 134 9.88 -26.72 -15.37
N ARG A 135 9.62 -25.40 -15.29
CA ARG A 135 8.30 -24.81 -15.01
C ARG A 135 7.15 -25.36 -15.86
N ASP A 136 7.43 -25.82 -17.09
CA ASP A 136 6.44 -26.37 -18.02
C ASP A 136 6.00 -27.81 -17.64
N GLU A 137 6.64 -28.41 -16.64
CA GLU A 137 6.38 -29.77 -16.12
C GLU A 137 6.10 -29.77 -14.59
N ILE A 138 6.19 -28.62 -13.91
CA ILE A 138 5.99 -28.54 -12.45
C ILE A 138 4.51 -28.71 -12.11
N GLY A 139 4.21 -29.78 -11.37
CA GLY A 139 2.85 -30.14 -10.93
C GLY A 139 2.09 -31.02 -11.92
N TYR A 140 2.67 -31.33 -13.09
CA TYR A 140 2.10 -32.28 -14.03
C TYR A 140 3.15 -32.90 -14.94
N ARG A 141 3.17 -34.23 -15.04
CA ARG A 141 3.95 -34.94 -16.07
C ARG A 141 3.12 -35.10 -17.33
N ARG A 142 3.73 -34.80 -18.47
CA ARG A 142 3.18 -35.14 -19.78
C ARG A 142 3.46 -36.61 -20.05
N SER A 143 2.41 -37.43 -20.09
CA SER A 143 2.51 -38.83 -20.51
C SER A 143 2.90 -38.90 -21.99
N GLN A 144 3.51 -40.02 -22.40
CA GLN A 144 3.88 -40.28 -23.79
C GLN A 144 2.66 -40.25 -24.74
N ASP A 145 1.47 -40.47 -24.19
CA ASP A 145 0.18 -40.46 -24.91
C ASP A 145 -0.39 -39.05 -25.12
N GLY A 146 0.32 -38.00 -24.67
CA GLY A 146 -0.11 -36.61 -24.74
C GLY A 146 -1.04 -36.16 -23.61
N GLY A 147 -1.42 -37.06 -22.70
CA GLY A 147 -2.20 -36.75 -21.50
C GLY A 147 -1.36 -36.08 -20.40
N PHE A 148 -2.00 -35.26 -19.56
CA PHE A 148 -1.37 -34.67 -18.37
C PHE A 148 -1.74 -35.47 -17.12
N GLN A 149 -0.74 -35.96 -16.38
CA GLN A 149 -0.93 -36.55 -15.05
C GLN A 149 -0.47 -35.55 -13.98
N ASN A 150 -1.31 -35.31 -12.97
CA ASN A 150 -0.96 -34.46 -11.84
C ASN A 150 0.04 -35.23 -10.94
N ASP A 151 1.26 -34.73 -10.81
CA ASP A 151 2.18 -35.24 -9.79
C ASP A 151 1.75 -34.58 -8.48
N GLU A 152 1.04 -35.33 -7.63
CA GLU A 152 0.73 -34.86 -6.27
C GLU A 152 2.02 -34.38 -5.62
N TRP A 153 2.02 -33.19 -5.02
CA TRP A 153 3.18 -32.61 -4.31
C TRP A 153 3.74 -33.64 -3.32
N THR A 154 4.76 -34.38 -3.75
CA THR A 154 5.24 -35.55 -3.02
C THR A 154 5.96 -35.09 -1.76
N ARG A 155 5.50 -35.57 -0.60
CA ARG A 155 6.12 -35.41 0.75
C ARG A 155 7.55 -35.97 0.88
N ARG A 156 8.28 -36.24 -0.22
CA ARG A 156 9.59 -36.90 -0.23
C ARG A 156 10.66 -36.12 -1.01
N GLN A 157 10.59 -34.79 -1.00
CA GLN A 157 11.75 -33.95 -1.32
C GLN A 157 12.19 -33.22 -0.06
#